data_AF-A0A917LSZ0-F1
#
_entry.id   AF-A0A917LSZ0-F1
#
_cell.length_a   1.000
_cell.length_b   1.000
_cell.length_c   1.000
_cell.angle_alpha   90.00
_cell.angle_beta   90.00
_cell.angle_gamma   90.00
#
_symmetry.space_group_name_H-M   'P 1'
#
loop_
_entity.id
_entity.type
_entity.pdbx_description
1 polymer ?
#
loop_
_entity_poly.entity_id
_entity_poly.type
_entity_poly.pdbx_seq_one_letter_code
_entity_poly.pdbx_strand_id
1 'polypeptide(L)'
;MKSIVMNKKFLFLHFITALKHFMQKVFVNDKPIILTTIVEKEDGFKNYSLKSVNLNKVIRELNHTSLKEVRLIHKKEDKLLKKFLKKLPNVIAGGGKAFNEKGEILFIYRNDKWDLPKGKAEKKETIEDTALREVEEETGVQGLEIVKPLETTYHIFKRNGRNKIKVTHWFEMKTAYTGKLEPQQDEGITKVAWLNQDQIVTAMENSYANIKVLV
;
A
#
# COMPACT_ATOMS: atom_id res chain seq x y z
N MET A 1 13.52 13.15 47.27
CA MET A 1 13.82 11.91 46.53
C MET A 1 12.89 10.80 47.02
N LYS A 2 11.90 10.39 46.22
CA LYS A 2 11.17 9.14 46.43
C LYS A 2 11.39 8.31 45.17
N SER A 3 12.17 7.24 45.29
CA SER A 3 12.39 6.29 44.20
C SER A 3 11.08 5.57 43.92
N ILE A 4 10.50 5.80 42.75
CA ILE A 4 9.44 4.96 42.21
C ILE A 4 10.13 3.66 41.79
N VAL A 5 10.04 2.64 42.63
CA VAL A 5 10.38 1.27 42.25
C VAL A 5 9.32 0.83 41.23
N MET A 6 9.60 1.04 39.95
CA MET A 6 8.79 0.51 38.85
C MET A 6 8.85 -1.01 38.92
N ASN A 7 7.71 -1.61 39.27
CA ASN A 7 7.55 -3.04 39.42
C ASN A 7 7.82 -3.74 38.07
N LYS A 8 8.76 -4.70 38.02
CA LYS A 8 9.14 -5.42 36.79
C LYS A 8 7.94 -6.10 36.10
N LYS A 9 6.87 -6.43 36.82
CA LYS A 9 5.60 -6.93 36.24
C LYS A 9 4.85 -5.88 35.41
N PHE A 10 4.95 -4.60 35.75
CA PHE A 10 4.30 -3.51 35.01
C PHE A 10 5.02 -3.21 33.69
N LEU A 11 6.36 -3.34 33.68
CA LEU A 11 7.15 -3.33 32.44
C LEU A 11 6.83 -4.54 31.55
N PHE A 12 6.62 -5.73 32.14
CA PHE A 12 6.33 -6.94 31.39
C PHE A 12 4.93 -6.92 30.75
N LEU A 13 3.95 -6.30 31.42
CA LEU A 13 2.59 -6.19 30.88
C LEU A 13 2.48 -5.14 29.75
N HIS A 14 3.28 -4.05 29.81
CA HIS A 14 3.41 -3.10 28.70
C HIS A 14 4.27 -3.61 27.53
N PHE A 15 5.15 -4.60 27.76
CA PHE A 15 5.87 -5.28 26.69
C PHE A 15 5.00 -6.29 25.92
N ILE A 16 3.89 -6.76 26.52
CA ILE A 16 2.97 -7.71 25.87
C ILE A 16 1.88 -7.00 25.06
N THR A 17 1.61 -5.71 25.28
CA THR A 17 0.66 -4.90 24.51
C THR A 17 1.25 -4.11 23.33
N ALA A 18 2.54 -4.30 23.00
CA ALA A 18 3.18 -3.63 21.86
C ALA A 18 3.96 -4.56 20.92
N LEU A 19 3.71 -5.88 20.96
CA LEU A 19 3.90 -6.72 19.77
C LEU A 19 2.78 -6.37 18.79
N LYS A 20 2.92 -5.25 18.07
CA LYS A 20 2.21 -5.02 16.80
C LYS A 20 2.54 -6.22 15.92
N HIS A 21 1.73 -7.27 16.01
CA HIS A 21 1.72 -8.34 15.02
C HIS A 21 1.44 -7.62 13.72
N PHE A 22 2.45 -7.53 12.86
CA PHE A 22 2.37 -6.69 11.69
C PHE A 22 1.51 -7.43 10.67
N MET A 23 0.19 -7.21 10.78
CA MET A 23 -0.81 -7.80 9.92
C MET A 23 -0.69 -7.17 8.54
N GLN A 24 -0.03 -7.86 7.63
CA GLN A 24 0.14 -7.39 6.26
C GLN A 24 -1.20 -7.40 5.55
N LYS A 25 -1.54 -6.25 4.95
CA LYS A 25 -2.77 -6.06 4.18
C LYS A 25 -2.46 -6.17 2.70
N VAL A 26 -3.25 -7.00 2.03
CA VAL A 26 -3.29 -7.10 0.57
C VAL A 26 -4.67 -6.72 0.10
N PHE A 27 -4.79 -5.71 -0.73
CA PHE A 27 -6.09 -5.21 -1.15
C PHE A 27 -6.63 -5.94 -2.37
N VAL A 28 -7.94 -6.13 -2.43
CA VAL A 28 -8.72 -6.46 -3.61
C VAL A 28 -9.76 -5.37 -3.74
N ASN A 29 -9.59 -4.44 -4.69
CA ASN A 29 -10.28 -3.15 -4.65
C ASN A 29 -10.06 -2.49 -3.27
N ASP A 30 -11.11 -2.05 -2.58
CA ASP A 30 -11.01 -1.43 -1.26
C ASP A 30 -11.14 -2.42 -0.09
N LYS A 31 -11.19 -3.73 -0.36
CA LYS A 31 -11.37 -4.77 0.67
C LYS A 31 -10.05 -5.48 0.99
N PRO A 32 -9.60 -5.50 2.26
CA PRO A 32 -8.35 -6.14 2.62
C PRO A 32 -8.47 -7.67 2.72
N ILE A 33 -7.42 -8.33 2.27
CA ILE A 33 -6.99 -9.65 2.71
C ILE A 33 -5.91 -9.42 3.77
N ILE A 34 -6.15 -9.86 5.00
CA ILE A 34 -5.16 -9.78 6.07
C ILE A 34 -4.40 -11.09 6.21
N LEU A 35 -3.08 -11.01 6.18
CA LEU A 35 -2.20 -12.15 6.49
C LEU A 35 -1.89 -12.16 7.99
N THR A 36 -2.22 -13.24 8.69
CA THR A 36 -2.04 -13.31 10.15
C THR A 36 -1.81 -14.72 10.67
N THR A 37 -1.26 -14.81 11.88
CA THR A 37 -1.15 -16.05 12.67
C THR A 37 -2.35 -16.25 13.60
N ILE A 38 -3.16 -15.21 13.81
CA ILE A 38 -4.24 -15.17 14.78
C ILE A 38 -5.53 -15.67 14.15
N VAL A 39 -6.19 -16.64 14.79
CA VAL A 39 -7.52 -17.11 14.42
C VAL A 39 -8.53 -16.49 15.37
N GLU A 40 -9.44 -15.68 14.82
CA GLU A 40 -10.56 -15.09 15.56
C GLU A 40 -11.89 -15.62 15.02
N LYS A 41 -12.95 -15.54 15.82
CA LYS A 41 -14.29 -15.91 15.38
C LYS A 41 -14.73 -14.97 14.23
N GLU A 42 -15.26 -15.56 13.16
CA GLU A 42 -15.73 -14.81 12.00
C GLU A 42 -16.90 -13.89 12.37
N ASP A 43 -16.69 -12.57 12.19
CA ASP A 43 -17.71 -11.54 12.35
C ASP A 43 -17.47 -10.43 11.31
N GLY A 44 -18.21 -10.45 10.21
CA GLY A 44 -18.00 -9.51 9.09
C GLY A 44 -16.75 -9.77 8.23
N PHE A 45 -15.94 -10.77 8.59
CA PHE A 45 -14.80 -11.29 7.82
C PHE A 45 -14.82 -12.82 7.78
N LYS A 46 -14.00 -13.42 6.91
CA LYS A 46 -13.89 -14.89 6.77
C LYS A 46 -12.45 -15.37 6.86
N ASN A 47 -12.22 -16.46 7.58
CA ASN A 47 -10.91 -17.08 7.73
C ASN A 47 -10.68 -18.18 6.69
N TYR A 48 -9.47 -18.21 6.15
CA TYR A 48 -9.01 -19.28 5.28
C TYR A 48 -7.61 -19.72 5.69
N SER A 49 -7.30 -21.02 5.56
CA SER A 49 -5.91 -21.46 5.67
C SER A 49 -5.10 -20.99 4.46
N LEU A 50 -4.04 -20.20 4.68
CA LEU A 50 -3.14 -19.75 3.61
C LEU A 50 -2.53 -20.93 2.82
N LYS A 51 -2.38 -22.11 3.46
CA LYS A 51 -1.81 -23.29 2.82
C LYS A 51 -2.71 -23.79 1.68
N SER A 52 -3.99 -24.01 1.96
CA SER A 52 -4.95 -24.66 1.05
C SER A 52 -5.91 -23.71 0.33
N VAL A 53 -5.88 -22.41 0.63
CA VAL A 53 -6.81 -21.44 0.03
C VAL A 53 -6.77 -21.42 -1.50
N ASN A 54 -7.96 -21.40 -2.10
CA ASN A 54 -8.15 -21.04 -3.51
C ASN A 54 -8.34 -19.51 -3.59
N LEU A 55 -7.29 -18.80 -3.99
CA LEU A 55 -7.28 -17.35 -3.97
C LEU A 55 -8.26 -16.73 -4.99
N ASN A 56 -8.53 -17.40 -6.12
CA ASN A 56 -9.54 -16.95 -7.08
C ASN A 56 -10.96 -16.99 -6.51
N LYS A 57 -11.26 -17.98 -5.65
CA LYS A 57 -12.53 -18.04 -4.92
C LYS A 57 -12.63 -16.88 -3.92
N VAL A 58 -11.57 -16.64 -3.14
CA VAL A 58 -11.51 -15.54 -2.17
C VAL A 58 -11.72 -14.18 -2.84
N ILE A 59 -11.03 -13.92 -3.95
CA ILE A 59 -11.19 -12.68 -4.73
C ILE A 59 -12.64 -12.51 -5.21
N ARG A 60 -13.26 -13.59 -5.69
CA ARG A 60 -14.66 -13.59 -6.12
C ARG A 60 -15.60 -13.28 -4.95
N GLU A 61 -15.41 -13.90 -3.80
CA GLU A 61 -16.22 -13.63 -2.62
C GLU A 61 -16.08 -12.17 -2.17
N LEU A 62 -14.86 -11.61 -2.13
CA LEU A 62 -14.65 -10.20 -1.81
C LEU A 62 -15.35 -9.27 -2.81
N ASN A 63 -15.35 -9.59 -4.10
CA ASN A 63 -15.96 -8.73 -5.13
C ASN A 63 -17.49 -8.83 -5.20
N HIS A 64 -18.08 -9.98 -4.85
CA HIS A 64 -19.50 -10.27 -5.13
C HIS A 64 -20.35 -10.48 -3.87
N THR A 65 -19.79 -10.28 -2.68
CA THR A 65 -20.54 -10.39 -1.41
C THR A 65 -20.36 -9.14 -0.55
N SER A 66 -21.12 -9.03 0.53
CA SER A 66 -21.00 -7.97 1.54
C SER A 66 -19.78 -8.13 2.46
N LEU A 67 -18.96 -9.18 2.26
CA LEU A 67 -17.77 -9.44 3.06
C LEU A 67 -16.82 -8.24 3.01
N LYS A 68 -16.43 -7.72 4.17
CA LYS A 68 -15.56 -6.54 4.28
C LYS A 68 -14.08 -6.89 4.22
N GLU A 69 -13.74 -8.10 4.67
CA GLU A 69 -12.37 -8.56 4.83
C GLU A 69 -12.26 -10.08 4.72
N VAL A 70 -11.12 -10.57 4.28
CA VAL A 70 -10.74 -11.98 4.41
C VAL A 70 -9.44 -12.09 5.19
N ARG A 71 -9.28 -13.11 6.02
CA ARG A 71 -8.03 -13.41 6.72
C ARG A 71 -7.43 -14.71 6.22
N LEU A 72 -6.16 -14.67 5.83
CA LEU A 72 -5.40 -15.86 5.45
C LEU A 72 -4.45 -16.23 6.58
N ILE A 73 -4.73 -17.38 7.19
CA ILE A 73 -4.08 -17.84 8.41
C ILE A 73 -2.92 -18.77 8.09
N HIS A 74 -1.77 -18.54 8.75
CA HIS A 74 -0.64 -19.46 8.74
C HIS A 74 0.02 -19.50 10.12
N LYS A 75 0.59 -20.66 10.51
CA LYS A 75 1.22 -20.84 11.85
C LYS A 75 2.54 -20.08 12.03
N LYS A 76 3.19 -19.68 10.93
CA LYS A 76 4.51 -19.05 10.92
C LYS A 76 4.42 -17.69 10.27
N GLU A 77 4.66 -16.64 11.05
CA GLU A 77 4.57 -15.24 10.65
C GLU A 77 5.56 -14.91 9.52
N ASP A 78 6.82 -15.32 9.67
CA ASP A 78 7.91 -15.15 8.69
C ASP A 78 7.64 -15.80 7.32
N LYS A 79 6.62 -16.68 7.24
CA LYS A 79 6.22 -17.35 5.99
C LYS A 79 4.96 -16.77 5.35
N LEU A 80 4.22 -15.89 6.02
CA LEU A 80 2.94 -15.36 5.54
C LEU A 80 3.08 -14.72 4.15
N LEU A 81 3.86 -13.64 4.06
CA LEU A 81 4.05 -12.90 2.81
C LEU A 81 4.60 -13.80 1.70
N LYS A 82 5.70 -14.51 2.00
CA LYS A 82 6.40 -15.35 1.03
C LYS A 82 5.50 -16.44 0.47
N LYS A 83 4.61 -17.03 1.28
CA LYS A 83 3.65 -18.02 0.80
C LYS A 83 2.52 -17.38 0.00
N PHE A 84 2.05 -16.21 0.42
CA PHE A 84 1.02 -15.46 -0.29
C PHE A 84 1.47 -15.02 -1.69
N LEU A 85 2.65 -14.39 -1.80
CA LEU A 85 3.22 -13.93 -3.08
C LEU A 85 3.51 -15.05 -4.09
N LYS A 86 3.52 -16.32 -3.65
CA LYS A 86 3.65 -17.49 -4.53
C LYS A 86 2.31 -17.97 -5.09
N LYS A 87 1.18 -17.44 -4.63
CA LYS A 87 -0.16 -17.87 -5.07
C LYS A 87 -0.57 -17.28 -6.42
N LEU A 88 0.02 -16.16 -6.84
CA LEU A 88 -0.25 -15.48 -8.11
C LEU A 88 1.05 -14.91 -8.70
N PRO A 89 1.08 -14.64 -10.02
CA PRO A 89 2.18 -13.87 -10.61
C PRO A 89 2.30 -12.48 -10.00
N ASN A 90 3.53 -12.03 -9.78
CA ASN A 90 3.82 -10.73 -9.21
C ASN A 90 4.19 -9.71 -10.29
N VAL A 91 3.77 -8.47 -10.09
CA VAL A 91 4.19 -7.29 -10.86
C VAL A 91 4.85 -6.33 -9.89
N ILE A 92 6.14 -6.08 -10.09
CA ILE A 92 6.92 -5.17 -9.26
C ILE A 92 6.75 -3.75 -9.78
N ALA A 93 6.61 -2.80 -8.86
CA ALA A 93 6.30 -1.41 -9.12
C ALA A 93 7.02 -0.49 -8.13
N GLY A 94 7.41 0.69 -8.60
CA GLY A 94 7.95 1.78 -7.78
C GLY A 94 6.97 2.95 -7.75
N GLY A 95 6.97 3.74 -6.68
CA GLY A 95 6.10 4.89 -6.53
C GLY A 95 6.61 5.92 -5.53
N GLY A 96 6.09 7.14 -5.61
CA GLY A 96 6.55 8.26 -4.78
C GLY A 96 5.43 8.95 -4.00
N LYS A 97 5.68 9.23 -2.72
CA LYS A 97 5.03 10.29 -1.96
C LYS A 97 5.96 11.51 -2.02
N ALA A 98 5.82 12.30 -3.07
CA ALA A 98 6.68 13.46 -3.31
C ALA A 98 6.15 14.70 -2.59
N PHE A 99 7.07 15.47 -2.00
CA PHE A 99 6.81 16.74 -1.33
C PHE A 99 7.47 17.89 -2.10
N ASN A 100 6.77 19.02 -2.21
CA ASN A 100 7.37 20.27 -2.66
C ASN A 100 7.91 21.09 -1.47
N GLU A 101 8.52 22.25 -1.74
CA GLU A 101 9.08 23.13 -0.69
C GLU A 101 8.03 23.67 0.31
N LYS A 102 6.74 23.64 -0.05
CA LYS A 102 5.63 24.05 0.82
C LYS A 102 5.11 22.90 1.70
N GLY A 103 5.66 21.70 1.55
CA GLY A 103 5.20 20.50 2.25
C GLY A 103 3.89 19.90 1.70
N GLU A 104 3.47 20.32 0.50
CA GLU A 104 2.31 19.73 -0.19
C GLU A 104 2.71 18.40 -0.85
N ILE A 105 1.76 17.47 -0.98
CA ILE A 105 2.02 16.14 -1.55
C ILE A 105 1.52 16.05 -2.98
N LEU A 106 2.31 15.45 -3.86
CA LEU A 106 1.96 15.20 -5.25
C LEU A 106 0.95 14.06 -5.38
N PHE A 107 -0.18 14.34 -6.03
CA PHE A 107 -1.22 13.38 -6.33
C PHE A 107 -1.54 13.32 -7.81
N ILE A 108 -2.00 12.15 -8.25
CA ILE A 108 -2.59 11.92 -9.56
C ILE A 108 -4.06 11.55 -9.43
N TYR A 109 -4.88 11.89 -10.42
CA TYR A 109 -6.27 11.49 -10.51
C TYR A 109 -6.48 10.56 -11.70
N ARG A 110 -7.00 9.37 -11.43
CA ARG A 110 -7.18 8.29 -12.43
C ARG A 110 -8.30 7.36 -12.02
N ASN A 111 -9.10 6.87 -12.98
CA ASN A 111 -10.25 6.00 -12.73
C ASN A 111 -11.20 6.57 -11.66
N ASP A 112 -11.46 7.88 -11.75
CA ASP A 112 -12.28 8.64 -10.81
C ASP A 112 -11.84 8.59 -9.35
N LYS A 113 -10.54 8.35 -9.10
CA LYS A 113 -9.95 8.35 -7.75
C LYS A 113 -8.63 9.11 -7.70
N TRP A 114 -8.35 9.67 -6.53
CA TRP A 114 -7.02 10.17 -6.18
C TRP A 114 -6.08 9.01 -5.81
N ASP A 115 -4.83 9.12 -6.24
CA ASP A 115 -3.78 8.12 -6.05
C ASP A 115 -2.42 8.82 -5.98
N LEU A 116 -1.40 8.09 -5.54
CA LEU A 116 -0.01 8.51 -5.65
C LEU A 116 0.60 7.97 -6.97
N PRO A 117 1.55 8.71 -7.58
CA PRO A 117 2.20 8.30 -8.81
C PRO A 117 3.08 7.05 -8.64
N LYS A 118 2.95 6.10 -9.57
CA LYS A 118 3.58 4.76 -9.53
C LYS A 118 3.29 3.89 -10.77
N GLY A 119 4.34 3.40 -11.41
CA GLY A 119 4.21 2.39 -12.44
C GLY A 119 5.12 1.17 -12.23
N LYS A 120 5.37 0.46 -13.31
CA LYS A 120 5.91 -0.90 -13.27
C LYS A 120 7.41 -0.86 -13.50
N ALA A 121 8.15 -1.65 -12.73
CA ALA A 121 9.59 -1.80 -12.96
C ALA A 121 9.89 -2.37 -14.35
N GLU A 122 10.81 -1.73 -15.06
CA GLU A 122 11.34 -2.21 -16.32
C GLU A 122 12.52 -3.17 -16.11
N LYS A 123 13.01 -3.76 -17.20
CA LYS A 123 14.13 -4.70 -17.10
C LYS A 123 15.40 -3.94 -16.74
N LYS A 124 16.08 -4.39 -15.69
CA LYS A 124 17.38 -3.89 -15.20
C LYS A 124 17.32 -2.56 -14.43
N GLU A 125 16.13 -2.01 -14.16
CA GLU A 125 15.99 -0.88 -13.24
C GLU A 125 16.13 -1.34 -11.79
N THR A 126 16.73 -0.48 -10.96
CA THR A 126 16.52 -0.57 -9.51
C THR A 126 15.10 -0.09 -9.17
N ILE A 127 14.61 -0.43 -7.98
CA ILE A 127 13.25 -0.05 -7.63
C ILE A 127 13.14 1.45 -7.32
N GLU A 128 14.25 2.05 -6.88
CA GLU A 128 14.46 3.48 -6.72
C GLU A 128 14.39 4.20 -8.07
N ASP A 129 15.11 3.71 -9.09
CA ASP A 129 15.08 4.28 -10.44
C ASP A 129 13.68 4.21 -11.04
N THR A 130 13.01 3.06 -10.90
CA THR A 130 11.61 2.90 -11.32
C THR A 130 10.73 3.94 -10.62
N ALA A 131 10.87 4.12 -9.31
CA ALA A 131 10.02 5.05 -8.57
C ALA A 131 10.24 6.50 -9.02
N LEU A 132 11.50 6.92 -9.22
CA LEU A 132 11.80 8.27 -9.73
C LEU A 132 11.23 8.46 -11.14
N ARG A 133 11.56 7.59 -12.09
CA ARG A 133 11.10 7.67 -13.48
C ARG A 133 9.57 7.74 -13.56
N GLU A 134 8.87 6.83 -12.88
CA GLU A 134 7.41 6.77 -12.95
C GLU A 134 6.75 8.03 -12.38
N VAL A 135 7.31 8.61 -11.31
CA VAL A 135 6.78 9.87 -10.77
C VAL A 135 7.03 11.01 -11.75
N GLU A 136 8.21 11.10 -12.36
CA GLU A 136 8.49 12.12 -13.37
C GLU A 136 7.61 11.96 -14.62
N GLU A 137 7.45 10.74 -15.13
CA GLU A 137 6.64 10.44 -16.33
C GLU A 137 5.15 10.68 -16.12
N GLU A 138 4.57 10.22 -15.00
CA GLU A 138 3.13 10.32 -14.74
C GLU A 138 2.69 11.76 -14.46
N THR A 139 3.62 12.63 -14.03
CA THR A 139 3.28 13.96 -13.48
C THR A 139 3.99 15.15 -14.11
N GLY A 140 5.04 14.93 -14.90
CA GLY A 140 5.91 15.98 -15.43
C GLY A 140 6.76 16.70 -14.37
N VAL A 141 6.81 16.19 -13.13
CA VAL A 141 7.67 16.78 -12.09
C VAL A 141 9.13 16.44 -12.40
N GLN A 142 10.08 17.26 -11.93
CA GLN A 142 11.51 17.04 -12.18
C GLN A 142 12.32 17.21 -10.91
N GLY A 143 13.56 16.71 -10.93
CA GLY A 143 14.53 16.95 -9.85
C GLY A 143 14.10 16.31 -8.54
N LEU A 144 13.49 15.13 -8.62
CA LEU A 144 13.12 14.36 -7.44
C LEU A 144 14.35 13.76 -6.77
N GLU A 145 14.35 13.81 -5.44
CA GLU A 145 15.32 13.10 -4.61
C GLU A 145 14.59 12.17 -3.66
N ILE A 146 15.00 10.90 -3.61
CA ILE A 146 14.50 9.95 -2.60
C ILE A 146 15.08 10.33 -1.24
N VAL A 147 14.19 10.45 -0.24
CA VAL A 147 14.55 10.70 1.15
C VAL A 147 14.69 9.38 1.91
N LYS A 148 13.66 8.52 1.83
CA LYS A 148 13.62 7.22 2.53
C LYS A 148 12.59 6.28 1.91
N PRO A 149 12.73 4.95 2.08
CA PRO A 149 11.66 4.01 1.75
C PRO A 149 10.45 4.20 2.67
N LEU A 150 9.27 3.92 2.13
CA LEU A 150 7.98 3.85 2.81
C LEU A 150 7.45 2.41 2.81
N GLU A 151 6.27 2.20 3.41
CA GLU A 151 5.63 0.90 3.46
C GLU A 151 5.34 0.35 2.06
N THR A 152 5.70 -0.91 1.80
CA THR A 152 5.35 -1.59 0.55
C THR A 152 3.89 -2.00 0.58
N THR A 153 3.13 -1.67 -0.46
CA THR A 153 1.72 -2.04 -0.56
C THR A 153 1.49 -3.17 -1.56
N TYR A 154 0.44 -3.95 -1.30
CA TYR A 154 0.08 -5.12 -2.09
C TYR A 154 -1.35 -4.98 -2.58
N HIS A 155 -1.55 -5.11 -3.89
CA HIS A 155 -2.87 -5.03 -4.50
C HIS A 155 -3.05 -6.15 -5.52
N ILE A 156 -4.14 -6.92 -5.40
CA ILE A 156 -4.52 -7.87 -6.43
C ILE A 156 -5.38 -7.18 -7.47
N PHE A 157 -4.93 -7.25 -8.73
CA PHE A 157 -5.67 -6.75 -9.87
C PHE A 157 -5.79 -7.83 -10.95
N LYS A 158 -6.74 -7.65 -11.86
CA LYS A 158 -6.97 -8.57 -12.99
C LYS A 158 -6.52 -7.91 -14.29
N ARG A 159 -5.66 -8.59 -15.05
CA ARG A 159 -5.24 -8.16 -16.40
C ARG A 159 -5.21 -9.37 -17.33
N ASN A 160 -5.81 -9.23 -18.52
CA ASN A 160 -5.92 -10.30 -19.53
C ASN A 160 -6.51 -11.59 -18.94
N GLY A 161 -7.61 -11.47 -18.18
CA GLY A 161 -8.30 -12.60 -17.56
C GLY A 161 -7.62 -13.21 -16.33
N ARG A 162 -6.38 -12.81 -15.99
CA ARG A 162 -5.59 -13.42 -14.91
C ARG A 162 -5.38 -12.45 -13.75
N ASN A 163 -5.56 -12.94 -12.53
CA ASN A 163 -5.23 -12.20 -11.32
C ASN A 163 -3.72 -12.16 -11.11
N LYS A 164 -3.20 -11.01 -10.70
CA LYS A 164 -1.79 -10.75 -10.39
C LYS A 164 -1.71 -9.96 -9.09
N ILE A 165 -0.59 -10.07 -8.39
CA ILE A 165 -0.29 -9.24 -7.22
C ILE A 165 0.64 -8.12 -7.69
N LYS A 166 0.20 -6.87 -7.60
CA LYS A 166 1.08 -5.69 -7.69
C LYS A 166 1.76 -5.53 -6.34
N VAL A 167 3.08 -5.52 -6.35
CA VAL A 167 3.93 -5.20 -5.19
C VAL A 167 4.53 -3.84 -5.48
N THR A 168 4.06 -2.81 -4.79
CA THR A 168 4.55 -1.44 -4.98
C THR A 168 5.44 -1.04 -3.83
N HIS A 169 6.70 -0.77 -4.14
CA HIS A 169 7.64 -0.16 -3.22
C HIS A 169 7.50 1.35 -3.32
N TRP A 170 7.32 1.99 -2.17
CA TRP A 170 7.07 3.42 -2.10
C TRP A 170 8.25 4.13 -1.48
N PHE A 171 8.48 5.36 -1.91
CA PHE A 171 9.52 6.21 -1.37
C PHE A 171 8.95 7.58 -1.03
N GLU A 172 9.42 8.13 0.08
CA GLU A 172 9.29 9.56 0.35
C GLU A 172 10.28 10.29 -0.55
N MET A 173 9.81 11.31 -1.25
CA MET A 173 10.63 12.09 -2.17
C MET A 173 10.44 13.58 -1.91
N LYS A 174 11.41 14.38 -2.31
CA LYS A 174 11.30 15.85 -2.30
C LYS A 174 11.75 16.41 -3.64
N THR A 175 11.28 17.61 -3.96
CA THR A 175 11.72 18.37 -5.12
C THR A 175 11.59 19.88 -4.88
N ALA A 176 12.46 20.66 -5.50
CA ALA A 176 12.36 22.12 -5.59
C ALA A 176 11.65 22.58 -6.88
N TYR A 177 11.10 21.65 -7.67
CA TYR A 177 10.44 21.95 -8.94
C TYR A 177 9.17 22.78 -8.74
N THR A 178 9.11 23.93 -9.41
CA THR A 178 7.98 24.87 -9.40
C THR A 178 7.33 25.03 -10.76
N GLY A 179 7.76 24.22 -11.75
CA GLY A 179 7.23 24.25 -13.10
C GLY A 179 5.85 23.61 -13.24
N LYS A 180 5.42 23.48 -14.49
CA LYS A 180 4.09 22.96 -14.83
C LYS A 180 4.06 21.43 -14.71
N LEU A 181 3.06 20.92 -14.00
CA LEU A 181 2.76 19.49 -13.96
C LEU A 181 2.00 19.07 -15.23
N GLU A 182 2.31 17.89 -15.74
CA GLU A 182 1.73 17.34 -16.96
C GLU A 182 1.24 15.91 -16.72
N PRO A 183 -0.08 15.65 -16.73
CA PRO A 183 -0.60 14.30 -16.56
C PRO A 183 -0.26 13.43 -17.77
N GLN A 184 0.20 12.20 -17.53
CA GLN A 184 0.38 11.20 -18.57
C GLN A 184 -0.97 10.61 -19.01
N GLN A 185 -1.61 11.28 -19.97
CA GLN A 185 -2.98 10.93 -20.40
C GLN A 185 -3.10 9.53 -21.01
N ASP A 186 -2.04 9.02 -21.64
CA ASP A 186 -2.00 7.66 -22.22
C ASP A 186 -2.15 6.55 -21.18
N GLU A 187 -1.78 6.83 -19.92
CA GLU A 187 -1.98 5.94 -18.76
C GLU A 187 -3.38 6.12 -18.12
N GLY A 188 -4.18 7.05 -18.65
CA GLY A 188 -5.50 7.42 -18.14
C GLY A 188 -5.48 8.44 -17.00
N ILE A 189 -4.33 9.07 -16.72
CA ILE A 189 -4.21 10.12 -15.71
C ILE A 189 -4.82 11.40 -16.27
N THR A 190 -5.82 11.94 -15.58
CA THR A 190 -6.55 13.13 -16.06
C THR A 190 -6.19 14.40 -15.29
N LYS A 191 -5.58 14.27 -14.11
CA LYS A 191 -5.12 15.41 -13.31
C LYS A 191 -3.89 15.04 -12.49
N VAL A 192 -3.02 16.02 -12.29
CA VAL A 192 -1.92 15.98 -11.33
C VAL A 192 -2.02 17.26 -10.49
N ALA A 193 -1.85 17.16 -9.18
CA ALA A 193 -1.86 18.33 -8.31
C ALA A 193 -0.98 18.14 -7.07
N TRP A 194 -0.35 19.23 -6.64
CA TRP A 194 0.11 19.38 -5.26
C TRP A 194 -1.09 19.64 -4.36
N LEU A 195 -1.26 18.81 -3.33
CA LEU A 195 -2.35 18.92 -2.36
C LEU A 195 -1.79 19.26 -0.98
N ASN A 196 -2.35 20.30 -0.36
CA ASN A 196 -2.10 20.61 1.06
C ASN A 196 -2.91 19.70 1.99
N GLN A 197 -2.72 19.84 3.30
CA GLN A 197 -3.34 18.95 4.30
C GLN A 197 -4.87 18.90 4.21
N ASP A 198 -5.55 20.04 4.03
CA ASP A 198 -7.01 20.09 3.96
C ASP A 198 -7.53 19.43 2.67
N GLN A 199 -6.85 19.67 1.55
CA GLN A 199 -7.17 19.03 0.27
C GLN A 199 -6.94 17.52 0.31
N ILE A 200 -5.91 17.07 1.03
CA ILE A 200 -5.63 15.64 1.23
C ILE A 200 -6.77 14.98 1.98
N VAL A 201 -7.31 15.59 3.04
CA VAL A 201 -8.45 15.03 3.79
C VAL A 201 -9.61 14.74 2.83
N THR A 202 -9.98 15.70 1.98
CA THR A 202 -11.02 15.52 0.96
C THR A 202 -10.62 14.48 -0.10
N ALA A 203 -9.38 14.50 -0.58
CA ALA A 203 -8.90 13.52 -1.56
C ALA A 203 -8.94 12.09 -1.01
N MET A 204 -8.70 11.90 0.28
CA MET A 204 -8.73 10.60 0.96
C MET A 204 -10.15 10.03 1.07
N GLU A 205 -11.20 10.86 1.01
CA GLU A 205 -12.58 10.36 0.89
C GLU A 205 -12.75 9.57 -0.42
N ASN A 206 -12.11 10.05 -1.50
CA ASN A 206 -12.14 9.44 -2.83
C ASN A 206 -10.79 8.84 -3.27
N SER A 207 -10.13 8.11 -2.38
CA SER A 207 -8.88 7.37 -2.67
C SER A 207 -9.03 5.88 -2.41
N TYR A 208 -8.19 5.06 -3.04
CA TYR A 208 -8.15 3.62 -2.75
C TYR A 208 -7.60 3.33 -1.34
N ALA A 209 -8.11 2.27 -0.71
CA ALA A 209 -7.72 1.91 0.66
C ALA A 209 -6.21 1.64 0.84
N ASN A 210 -5.52 1.17 -0.20
CA ASN A 210 -4.06 0.95 -0.18
C ASN A 210 -3.25 2.26 -0.24
N ILE A 211 -3.86 3.40 -0.57
CA ILE A 211 -3.20 4.71 -0.56
C ILE A 211 -3.38 5.39 0.80
N LYS A 212 -4.54 5.20 1.43
CA LYS A 212 -4.85 5.72 2.77
C LYS A 212 -3.93 5.19 3.88
N VAL A 213 -3.11 4.17 3.62
CA VAL A 213 -2.10 3.68 4.58
C VAL A 213 -0.75 4.40 4.46
N LEU A 214 -0.54 5.17 3.39
CA LEU A 214 0.72 5.87 3.09
C LEU A 214 0.67 7.37 3.39
N VAL A 215 -0.54 7.93 3.45
CA VAL A 215 -0.83 9.36 3.59
C VAL A 215 -1.49 9.60 4.92
#